data_AF-A0A6J5UNI2-F1
#
_entry.id   AF-A0A6J5UNI2-F1
#
_cell.length_a   1.000
_cell.length_b   1.000
_cell.length_c   1.000
_cell.angle_alpha   90.00
_cell.angle_beta   90.00
_cell.angle_gamma   90.00
#
_symmetry.space_group_name_H-M   'P 1'
#
loop_
_entity.id
_entity.type
_entity.pdbx_description
1 polymer ?
#
loop_
_entity_poly.entity_id
_entity_poly.type
_entity_poly.pdbx_seq_one_letter_code
_entity_poly.pdbx_strand_id
1 'polypeptide(L)'
;MVTRAKSGIHKPNPKYAHTSISLSFTDNIVEPTCFTQANKVREWGLAVTDEFNALQKGWYLGFRASHISMNVLPNKWVFRLKRNSDGSIQRYKA
;
A
#
# COMPACT_ATOMS: atom_id res chain seq x y z
N MET A 1 28.30 -27.13 22.67
CA MET A 1 27.20 -26.14 22.69
C MET A 1 26.26 -26.41 21.53
N VAL A 2 25.04 -26.91 21.79
CA VAL A 2 24.04 -27.17 20.74
C VAL A 2 22.99 -26.06 20.82
N THR A 3 22.79 -25.34 19.72
CA THR A 3 21.79 -24.26 19.65
C THR A 3 20.41 -24.84 19.32
N ARG A 4 19.33 -24.20 19.78
CA ARG A 4 17.94 -24.63 19.51
C ARG A 4 17.59 -24.78 18.02
N ALA A 5 18.32 -24.09 17.15
CA ALA A 5 18.18 -24.25 15.69
C ALA A 5 18.64 -25.64 15.22
N LYS A 6 19.71 -26.20 15.80
CA LYS A 6 20.22 -27.54 15.46
C LYS A 6 19.27 -28.67 15.88
N SER A 7 18.35 -28.42 16.82
CA SER A 7 17.31 -29.39 17.23
C SER A 7 15.97 -29.18 16.53
N GLY A 8 15.91 -28.36 15.47
CA GLY A 8 14.70 -28.16 14.65
C GLY A 8 13.56 -27.37 15.31
N ILE A 9 13.80 -26.72 16.45
CA ILE A 9 12.75 -26.01 17.19
C ILE A 9 12.63 -24.57 16.70
N HIS A 10 11.84 -24.36 15.66
CA HIS A 10 11.47 -23.02 15.19
C HIS A 10 10.09 -22.62 15.74
N LYS A 11 10.04 -21.64 16.65
CA LYS A 11 8.78 -21.09 17.17
C LYS A 11 8.46 -19.80 16.39
N PRO A 12 7.41 -19.75 15.55
CA PRO A 12 7.01 -18.50 14.92
C PRO A 12 6.60 -17.49 16.00
N ASN A 13 6.99 -16.23 15.82
CA ASN A 13 6.66 -15.19 16.79
C ASN A 13 5.14 -14.95 16.78
N PRO A 14 4.42 -15.17 17.89
CA PRO A 14 2.97 -15.06 17.93
C PRO A 14 2.47 -13.65 17.59
N LYS A 15 3.32 -12.62 17.72
CA LYS A 15 3.01 -11.24 17.27
C LYS A 15 2.68 -11.15 15.77
N TYR A 16 3.16 -12.09 14.96
CA TYR A 16 2.95 -12.11 13.51
C TYR A 16 2.17 -13.36 13.04
N ALA A 17 1.68 -14.20 13.96
CA ALA A 17 0.97 -15.44 13.59
C ALA A 17 -0.37 -15.19 12.87
N HIS A 18 -0.94 -13.99 13.00
CA HIS A 18 -2.19 -13.58 12.35
C HIS A 18 -2.00 -12.70 11.11
N THR A 19 -0.79 -12.57 10.56
CA THR A 19 -0.59 -11.89 9.26
C THR A 19 -0.79 -12.83 8.07
N SER A 20 -1.58 -13.89 8.22
CA SER A 20 -2.16 -14.58 7.08
C SER A 20 -3.19 -13.62 6.46
N ILE A 21 -2.73 -12.84 5.49
CA ILE A 21 -3.59 -12.15 4.53
C ILE A 21 -4.58 -13.21 4.02
N SER A 22 -5.83 -13.18 4.50
CA SER A 22 -6.85 -14.02 3.90
C SER A 22 -7.08 -13.45 2.51
N LEU A 23 -6.49 -14.10 1.52
CA LEU A 23 -6.83 -13.96 0.12
C LEU A 23 -8.23 -14.55 -0.05
N SER A 24 -9.22 -13.86 0.52
CA SER A 24 -10.62 -14.16 0.30
C SER A 24 -10.87 -13.88 -1.17
N PHE A 25 -11.00 -14.98 -1.90
CA PHE A 25 -11.22 -15.10 -3.32
C PHE A 25 -12.65 -14.65 -3.64
N THR A 26 -12.84 -13.34 -3.77
CA THR A 26 -14.04 -12.76 -4.38
C THR A 26 -13.63 -11.57 -5.24
N ASP A 27 -13.81 -11.77 -6.54
CA ASP A 27 -13.46 -10.91 -7.69
C ASP A 27 -11.97 -10.63 -7.93
N ASN A 28 -11.60 -10.74 -9.22
CA ASN A 28 -10.27 -10.59 -9.83
C ASN A 28 -9.67 -9.16 -9.71
N ILE A 29 -9.84 -8.49 -8.58
CA ILE A 29 -9.32 -7.14 -8.36
C ILE A 29 -7.92 -7.28 -7.77
N VAL A 30 -6.95 -7.39 -8.67
CA VAL A 30 -5.52 -7.42 -8.34
C VAL A 30 -5.09 -6.02 -7.91
N GLU A 31 -4.47 -5.93 -6.73
CA GLU A 31 -3.85 -4.68 -6.29
C GLU A 31 -2.72 -4.31 -7.26
N PRO A 32 -2.79 -3.13 -7.91
CA PRO A 32 -1.79 -2.75 -8.89
C PRO A 32 -0.47 -2.44 -8.20
N THR A 33 0.63 -2.90 -8.78
CA THR A 33 1.97 -2.66 -8.23
C THR A 33 2.59 -1.35 -8.72
N CYS A 34 2.03 -0.79 -9.79
CA CYS A 34 2.50 0.41 -10.45
C CYS A 34 1.34 1.29 -10.93
N PHE A 35 1.61 2.58 -11.09
CA PHE A 35 0.61 3.56 -11.53
C PHE A 35 0.02 3.23 -12.91
N THR A 36 0.82 2.71 -13.85
CA THR A 36 0.35 2.37 -15.20
C THR A 36 -0.66 1.22 -15.19
N GLN A 37 -0.56 0.30 -14.23
CA GLN A 37 -1.55 -0.75 -14.02
C GLN A 37 -2.81 -0.20 -13.34
N ALA A 38 -2.63 0.65 -12.32
CA ALA A 38 -3.72 1.29 -11.60
C ALA A 38 -4.58 2.17 -12.51
N ASN A 39 -3.95 2.96 -13.38
CA ASN A 39 -4.65 3.91 -14.27
C ASN A 39 -5.56 3.24 -15.33
N LYS A 40 -5.42 1.93 -15.53
CA LYS A 40 -6.33 1.15 -16.41
C LYS A 40 -7.70 0.93 -15.77
N VAL A 41 -7.79 1.07 -14.45
CA VAL A 41 -9.00 0.83 -13.66
C VAL A 41 -9.47 2.16 -13.11
N ARG A 42 -10.70 2.52 -13.44
CA ARG A 42 -11.27 3.84 -13.15
C ARG A 42 -11.28 4.15 -11.64
N GLU A 43 -11.57 3.16 -10.82
CA GLU A 43 -11.67 3.27 -9.37
C GLU A 43 -10.32 3.67 -8.74
N TRP A 44 -9.23 3.08 -9.22
CA TRP A 44 -7.87 3.44 -8.80
C TRP A 44 -7.47 4.82 -9.32
N GLY A 45 -7.81 5.16 -10.57
CA GLY A 45 -7.57 6.50 -11.13
C GLY A 45 -8.25 7.59 -10.32
N LEU A 46 -9.52 7.40 -9.94
CA LEU A 46 -10.27 8.32 -9.09
C LEU A 46 -9.60 8.49 -7.73
N ALA A 47 -9.15 7.41 -7.10
CA ALA A 47 -8.44 7.47 -5.83
C ALA A 47 -7.15 8.30 -5.93
N VAL A 48 -6.35 8.12 -6.99
CA VAL A 48 -5.14 8.93 -7.21
C VAL A 48 -5.49 10.41 -7.40
N THR A 49 -6.53 10.72 -8.17
CA THR A 49 -6.93 12.12 -8.39
C THR A 49 -7.44 12.79 -7.12
N ASP A 50 -8.17 12.07 -6.26
CA ASP A 50 -8.64 12.59 -4.97
C ASP A 50 -7.48 12.90 -4.03
N GLU A 51 -6.52 11.96 -3.89
CA GLU A 51 -5.31 12.16 -3.09
C GLU A 51 -4.44 13.30 -3.65
N PHE A 52 -4.29 13.38 -4.98
CA PHE A 52 -3.55 14.47 -5.62
C PHE A 52 -4.22 15.82 -5.40
N ASN A 53 -5.55 15.90 -5.54
CA ASN A 53 -6.31 17.12 -5.25
C ASN A 53 -6.22 17.51 -3.77
N ALA A 54 -6.23 16.54 -2.85
CA ALA A 54 -6.03 16.79 -1.42
C ALA A 54 -4.63 17.35 -1.13
N LEU A 55 -3.58 16.78 -1.75
CA LEU A 55 -2.22 17.31 -1.68
C LEU A 55 -2.14 18.72 -2.26
N GLN A 56 -2.76 18.96 -3.41
CA GLN A 56 -2.86 20.29 -4.02
C GLN A 56 -3.68 21.26 -3.18
N LYS A 57 -4.60 20.82 -2.33
CA LYS A 57 -5.26 21.72 -1.38
C LYS A 57 -4.32 22.05 -0.23
N GLY A 58 -3.50 21.12 0.26
CA GLY A 58 -2.52 21.37 1.33
C GLY A 58 -1.23 22.06 0.89
N TRP A 59 -1.00 22.21 -0.42
CA TRP A 59 0.29 22.62 -0.99
C TRP A 59 0.78 24.00 -0.55
N TYR A 60 -0.13 24.89 -0.11
CA TYR A 60 0.21 26.25 0.30
C TYR A 60 0.99 26.31 1.63
N LEU A 61 1.11 25.19 2.36
CA LEU A 61 1.67 25.13 3.72
C LEU A 61 3.15 24.69 3.84
N GLY A 62 3.95 24.75 2.77
CA GLY A 62 5.42 24.76 2.96
C GLY A 62 6.25 23.83 2.08
N PHE A 63 5.89 23.64 0.81
CA PHE A 63 6.84 23.07 -0.14
C PHE A 63 7.85 24.13 -0.58
N ARG A 64 9.13 23.95 -0.25
CA ARG A 64 10.21 24.74 -0.87
C ARG A 64 10.41 24.27 -2.30
N ALA A 65 10.68 25.21 -3.20
CA ALA A 65 11.17 24.89 -4.53
C ALA A 65 12.40 23.97 -4.41
N SER A 66 12.42 22.88 -5.17
CA SER A 66 13.55 21.94 -5.17
C SER A 66 14.81 22.64 -5.67
N HIS A 67 15.88 22.63 -4.87
CA HIS A 67 17.18 23.09 -5.32
C HIS A 67 17.90 21.99 -6.12
N ILE A 68 18.76 22.38 -7.06
CA ILE A 68 19.52 21.46 -7.94
C ILE A 68 20.37 20.44 -7.18
N SER A 69 20.79 20.76 -5.95
CA SER A 69 21.55 19.86 -5.08
C SER A 69 20.68 18.91 -4.24
N MET A 70 19.35 19.02 -4.32
CA MET A 70 18.44 18.17 -3.54
C MET A 70 18.16 16.86 -4.25
N ASN A 71 18.24 15.76 -3.49
CA ASN A 71 17.80 14.45 -3.97
C ASN A 71 16.27 14.39 -3.98
N VAL A 72 15.67 14.77 -5.10
CA VAL A 72 14.22 14.68 -5.30
C VAL A 72 13.84 13.21 -5.43
N LEU A 73 13.11 12.70 -4.45
CA LEU A 73 12.62 11.34 -4.49
C LEU A 73 11.53 11.20 -5.58
N PRO A 74 11.55 10.10 -6.36
CA PRO A 74 10.47 9.82 -7.30
C PRO A 74 9.15 9.62 -6.56
N ASN A 75 8.04 10.07 -7.16
CA ASN A 75 6.73 9.80 -6.61
C ASN A 75 6.40 8.30 -6.73
N LYS A 76 6.13 7.65 -5.60
CA LYS A 76 5.76 6.24 -5.57
C LYS A 76 4.44 6.06 -4.84
N TRP A 77 3.45 5.58 -5.58
CA TRP A 77 2.11 5.28 -5.08
C TRP A 77 2.02 3.87 -4.54
N VAL A 78 1.22 3.66 -3.50
CA VAL A 78 1.02 2.35 -2.88
C VAL A 78 -0.47 2.06 -2.83
N PHE A 79 -0.91 1.28 -3.81
CA PHE A 79 -2.31 0.93 -3.98
C PHE A 79 -2.71 -0.18 -3.00
N ARG A 80 -3.79 0.05 -2.24
CA ARG A 80 -4.35 -0.95 -1.31
C ARG A 80 -5.86 -0.90 -1.31
N LEU A 81 -6.48 -2.08 -1.30
CA LEU A 81 -7.93 -2.21 -1.21
C LEU A 81 -8.35 -2.31 0.25
N LYS A 82 -9.22 -1.40 0.69
CA LYS A 82 -9.85 -1.48 2.01
C LYS A 82 -11.13 -2.29 1.90
N ARG A 83 -11.25 -3.32 2.72
CA ARG A 83 -12.42 -4.21 2.81
C ARG A 83 -13.09 -4.06 4.17
N ASN A 84 -14.42 -4.18 4.20
CA ASN A 84 -15.20 -4.28 5.43
C ASN A 84 -15.05 -5.66 6.07
N SER A 85 -15.54 -5.84 7.30
CA SER A 85 -15.63 -7.16 7.97
C SER A 85 -16.33 -8.21 7.12
N ASP A 86 -17.31 -7.77 6.34
CA ASP A 86 -18.17 -8.60 5.53
C ASP A 86 -17.53 -8.96 4.18
N GLY A 87 -16.28 -8.52 3.94
CA GLY A 87 -15.50 -8.77 2.72
C GLY A 87 -15.80 -7.83 1.56
N SER A 88 -16.84 -6.98 1.66
CA SER A 88 -17.15 -5.97 0.64
C SER A 88 -16.08 -4.88 0.54
N ILE A 89 -15.92 -4.31 -0.66
CA ILE A 89 -14.96 -3.24 -0.91
C ILE A 89 -15.46 -1.95 -0.28
N GLN A 90 -14.69 -1.41 0.66
CA GLN A 90 -14.98 -0.16 1.33
C GLN A 90 -14.40 1.05 0.57
N ARG A 91 -13.12 0.99 0.20
CA ARG A 91 -12.42 2.09 -0.48
C ARG A 91 -11.16 1.62 -1.21
N TYR A 92 -10.88 2.24 -2.35
CA TYR A 92 -9.60 2.17 -3.05
C TYR A 92 -8.64 3.23 -2.47
N LYS A 93 -7.50 2.82 -1.92
CA LYS A 93 -6.49 3.73 -1.36
C LYS A 93 -5.29 3.80 -2.28
N ALA A 94 -4.94 5.00 -2.76
CA ALA A 94 -3.74 5.25 -3.57
C ALA A 94 -2.63 5.87 -2.71
#